data_AF-A0A497AQQ6-F1
#
_entry.id   AF-A0A497AQQ6-F1
#
_cell.length_a   1.000
_cell.length_b   1.000
_cell.length_c   1.000
_cell.angle_alpha   90.00
_cell.angle_beta   90.00
_cell.angle_gamma   90.00
#
_symmetry.space_group_name_H-M   'P 1'
#
loop_
_entity.id
_entity.type
_entity.pdbx_description
1 polymer ?
#
loop_
_entity_poly.entity_id
_entity_poly.type
_entity_poly.pdbx_seq_one_letter_code
_entity_poly.pdbx_strand_id
1 'polypeptide(L)'
;MKTLTFWQRVGRAARDRSFIIGAVLVAFFVLVAVLGPEAAPHNPYLRDRVQTIDGELRRAPIPPCDLYPLGTDSEGRDLLSLMLHGARQTLTIAFVAMTARLLLGLLLGALSGWWPGSLFDRMITGLTEFLAAIPGLVLAILLIFAVGIRKGQISFVVALSLVGWGEVAQIVRGYVLSMRNKLYILAARALGLAAPQVLSRHVLPNLLDTLLSLASLEMAGVLLLLGELGFVQVFIGGGGLYTSDAVSFGQMIYYFDVPDWGAMLGTSWHYFRSRPWLPLAPALAFFVAILGFNLFGYGLQRFVEKGRFHPSGWSVFCFLVVTTLVLFGSRALLTSTGIEAQYADMAGQFNAQRAWDDASYLIQSAHDPPLESACQPASRPTGLARAQPELEERTLTGGGFRAANYVGTQFKRTDLTPMPRGGYFQQYVTTCGRVTIEPA
;
A
#
# COMPACT_ATOMS: atom_id res chain seq x y z
N MET A 1 -5.92 16.96 -49.06
CA MET A 1 -6.19 15.72 -48.29
C MET A 1 -7.15 16.05 -47.16
N LYS A 2 -8.30 15.37 -47.06
CA LYS A 2 -9.38 15.70 -46.10
C LYS A 2 -8.91 15.45 -44.66
N THR A 3 -9.00 16.47 -43.81
CA THR A 3 -8.79 16.36 -42.37
C THR A 3 -9.91 15.50 -41.76
N LEU A 4 -9.57 14.31 -41.27
CA LEU A 4 -10.53 13.46 -40.57
C LEU A 4 -11.02 14.19 -39.31
N THR A 5 -12.33 14.20 -39.09
CA THR A 5 -12.95 14.75 -37.87
C THR A 5 -12.56 13.93 -36.64
N PHE A 6 -12.55 14.56 -35.46
CA PHE A 6 -12.18 13.92 -34.18
C PHE A 6 -12.88 12.56 -33.98
N TRP A 7 -14.18 12.50 -34.24
CA TRP A 7 -15.00 11.28 -34.13
C TRP A 7 -14.57 10.15 -35.07
N GLN A 8 -14.13 10.47 -36.30
CA GLN A 8 -13.60 9.47 -37.23
C GLN A 8 -12.23 8.92 -36.78
N ARG A 9 -11.47 9.69 -36.00
CA ARG A 9 -10.18 9.26 -35.42
C ARG A 9 -10.39 8.41 -34.17
N VAL A 10 -11.32 8.82 -33.30
CA VAL A 10 -11.76 8.01 -32.15
C VAL A 10 -12.31 6.67 -32.63
N GLY A 11 -13.10 6.65 -33.72
CA GLY A 11 -13.58 5.40 -34.33
C GLY A 11 -12.48 4.48 -34.87
N ARG A 12 -11.30 5.01 -35.24
CA ARG A 12 -10.13 4.19 -35.61
C ARG A 12 -9.34 3.72 -34.39
N ALA A 13 -9.20 4.56 -33.36
CA ALA A 13 -8.58 4.17 -32.09
C ALA A 13 -9.40 3.04 -31.43
N ALA A 14 -10.72 3.15 -31.47
CA ALA A 14 -11.68 2.12 -31.04
C ALA A 14 -11.70 0.87 -31.95
N ARG A 15 -10.78 0.76 -32.92
CA ARG A 15 -10.60 -0.45 -33.72
C ARG A 15 -9.38 -1.26 -33.28
N ASP A 16 -8.43 -0.65 -32.55
CA ASP A 16 -7.31 -1.36 -31.95
C ASP A 16 -7.76 -2.01 -30.63
N ARG A 17 -7.75 -3.34 -30.59
CA ARG A 17 -8.18 -4.12 -29.42
C ARG A 17 -7.34 -3.81 -28.19
N SER A 18 -6.03 -3.57 -28.36
CA SER A 18 -5.13 -3.27 -27.25
C SER A 18 -5.50 -1.94 -26.58
N PHE A 19 -5.84 -0.91 -27.37
CA PHE A 19 -6.25 0.38 -26.84
C PHE A 19 -7.54 0.29 -26.04
N ILE A 20 -8.56 -0.41 -26.56
CA ILE A 20 -9.86 -0.55 -25.89
C ILE A 20 -9.73 -1.33 -24.59
N ILE A 21 -9.05 -2.48 -24.63
CA ILE A 21 -8.85 -3.32 -23.43
C ILE A 21 -8.09 -2.52 -22.37
N GLY A 22 -7.01 -1.84 -22.76
CA GLY A 22 -6.25 -0.98 -21.86
C GLY A 22 -7.10 0.14 -21.27
N ALA A 23 -7.89 0.85 -22.09
CA ALA A 23 -8.75 1.93 -21.64
C ALA A 23 -9.82 1.46 -20.66
N VAL A 24 -10.44 0.30 -20.90
CA VAL A 24 -11.44 -0.30 -19.99
C VAL A 24 -10.78 -0.68 -18.66
N LEU A 25 -9.60 -1.31 -18.67
CA LEU A 25 -8.88 -1.68 -17.46
C LEU A 25 -8.46 -0.46 -16.65
N VAL A 26 -7.90 0.56 -17.30
CA VAL A 26 -7.52 1.82 -16.64
C VAL A 26 -8.77 2.49 -16.03
N ALA A 27 -9.87 2.57 -16.78
CA ALA A 27 -11.12 3.14 -16.27
C ALA A 27 -11.66 2.36 -15.07
N PHE A 28 -11.59 1.02 -15.11
CA PHE A 28 -11.96 0.15 -13.99
C PHE A 28 -11.13 0.46 -12.74
N PHE A 29 -9.79 0.54 -12.86
CA PHE A 29 -8.94 0.83 -11.69
C PHE A 29 -9.10 2.26 -11.16
N VAL A 30 -9.33 3.24 -12.03
CA VAL A 30 -9.68 4.59 -11.60
C VAL A 30 -10.99 4.58 -10.82
N LEU A 31 -12.01 3.85 -11.29
CA LEU A 31 -13.28 3.71 -10.59
C LEU A 31 -13.09 3.05 -9.22
N VAL A 32 -12.31 1.97 -9.14
CA VAL A 32 -12.00 1.28 -7.87
C VAL A 32 -11.20 2.19 -6.93
N ALA A 33 -10.25 2.98 -7.42
CA ALA A 33 -9.49 3.92 -6.58
C ALA A 33 -10.40 5.00 -5.97
N VAL A 34 -11.35 5.51 -6.75
CA VAL A 34 -12.24 6.60 -6.31
C VAL A 34 -13.38 6.07 -5.44
N LEU A 35 -14.11 5.06 -5.90
CA LEU A 35 -15.32 4.55 -5.23
C LEU A 35 -15.05 3.37 -4.29
N GLY A 36 -13.89 2.71 -4.40
CA GLY A 36 -13.59 1.48 -3.66
C GLY A 36 -13.70 1.63 -2.14
N PRO A 37 -13.10 2.66 -1.52
CA PRO A 37 -13.20 2.83 -0.07
C PRO A 37 -14.62 3.05 0.45
N GLU A 38 -15.51 3.65 -0.35
CA GLU A 38 -16.93 3.80 0.01
C GLU A 38 -17.70 2.48 -0.18
N ALA A 39 -17.26 1.65 -1.13
CA ALA A 39 -17.82 0.32 -1.36
C ALA A 39 -17.24 -0.77 -0.43
N ALA A 40 -16.33 -0.41 0.48
CA ALA A 40 -15.69 -1.37 1.37
C ALA A 40 -16.67 -1.89 2.43
N PRO A 41 -16.86 -3.22 2.56
CA PRO A 41 -17.82 -3.78 3.52
C PRO A 41 -17.44 -3.53 4.99
N HIS A 42 -16.13 -3.49 5.29
CA HIS A 42 -15.61 -3.38 6.64
C HIS A 42 -14.55 -2.28 6.75
N ASN A 43 -14.31 -1.82 7.98
CA ASN A 43 -13.21 -0.91 8.25
C ASN A 43 -11.87 -1.66 8.13
N PRO A 44 -10.96 -1.28 7.22
CA PRO A 44 -9.71 -2.00 6.96
C PRO A 44 -8.65 -1.81 8.06
N TYR A 45 -8.91 -0.97 9.07
CA TYR A 45 -7.98 -0.69 10.16
C TYR A 45 -8.30 -1.50 11.42
N LEU A 46 -9.51 -2.05 11.52
CA LEU A 46 -9.92 -2.86 12.68
C LEU A 46 -9.28 -4.25 12.60
N ARG A 47 -8.46 -4.57 13.61
CA ARG A 47 -7.78 -5.86 13.73
C ARG A 47 -8.56 -6.73 14.69
N ASP A 48 -8.98 -7.89 14.20
CA ASP A 48 -9.64 -8.88 15.03
C ASP A 48 -9.16 -10.28 14.68
N ARG A 49 -8.11 -10.71 15.39
CA ARG A 49 -7.42 -11.98 15.14
C ARG A 49 -8.23 -13.20 15.57
N VAL A 50 -9.21 -13.04 16.46
CA VAL A 50 -10.01 -14.15 17.01
C VAL A 50 -11.48 -13.77 17.01
N GLN A 51 -12.21 -14.35 16.08
CA GLN A 51 -13.61 -14.00 15.84
C GLN A 51 -14.51 -15.20 16.08
N THR A 52 -15.73 -14.95 16.54
CA THR A 52 -16.77 -15.98 16.60
C THR A 52 -17.63 -15.88 15.34
N ILE A 53 -17.49 -16.85 14.44
CA ILE A 53 -18.28 -16.93 13.20
C ILE A 53 -19.11 -18.21 13.30
N ASP A 54 -20.43 -18.08 13.12
CA ASP A 54 -21.38 -19.20 13.24
C ASP A 54 -21.33 -19.95 14.58
N GLY A 55 -20.95 -19.24 15.66
CA GLY A 55 -20.78 -19.82 16.99
C GLY A 55 -19.46 -20.54 17.23
N GLU A 56 -18.58 -20.63 16.22
CA GLU A 56 -17.24 -21.20 16.34
C GLU A 56 -16.18 -20.11 16.47
N LEU A 57 -15.25 -20.31 17.40
CA LEU A 57 -14.06 -19.48 17.50
C LEU A 57 -13.09 -19.80 16.36
N ARG A 58 -12.87 -18.83 15.48
CA ARG A 58 -11.93 -18.92 14.36
C ARG A 58 -10.79 -17.93 14.54
N ARG A 59 -9.58 -18.37 14.18
CA ARG A 59 -8.37 -17.56 14.23
C ARG A 59 -7.98 -17.13 12.81
N ALA A 60 -7.65 -15.85 12.67
CA ALA A 60 -7.11 -15.29 11.44
C ALA A 60 -5.81 -16.01 11.01
N PRO A 61 -5.51 -16.12 9.70
CA PRO A 61 -6.33 -15.74 8.55
C PRO A 61 -7.51 -16.70 8.31
N ILE A 62 -8.71 -16.14 8.18
CA ILE A 62 -9.97 -16.86 7.92
C ILE A 62 -10.15 -17.01 6.40
N PRO A 63 -10.49 -18.20 5.88
CA PRO A 63 -10.74 -18.40 4.45
C PRO A 63 -11.98 -17.64 3.98
N PRO A 64 -12.17 -17.47 2.65
CA PRO A 64 -13.37 -16.86 2.09
C PRO A 64 -14.66 -17.46 2.65
N CYS A 65 -15.56 -16.59 3.10
CA CYS A 65 -16.90 -16.93 3.60
C CYS A 65 -17.89 -15.79 3.31
N ASP A 66 -19.16 -15.95 3.67
CA ASP A 66 -20.19 -14.95 3.39
C ASP A 66 -19.91 -13.59 4.06
N LEU A 67 -19.29 -13.60 5.25
CA LEU A 67 -18.85 -12.38 5.95
C LEU A 67 -17.61 -11.76 5.29
N TYR A 68 -16.66 -12.58 4.83
CA TYR A 68 -15.41 -12.14 4.23
C TYR A 68 -15.24 -12.74 2.83
N PRO A 69 -15.73 -12.07 1.77
CA PRO A 69 -15.75 -12.63 0.41
C PRO A 69 -14.37 -13.04 -0.13
N LEU A 70 -13.31 -12.36 0.31
CA LEU A 70 -11.91 -12.71 -0.02
C LEU A 70 -11.13 -13.29 1.18
N GLY A 71 -11.82 -13.57 2.29
CA GLY A 71 -11.21 -13.98 3.56
C GLY A 71 -10.58 -12.80 4.31
N THR A 72 -9.84 -13.12 5.36
CA THR A 72 -9.11 -12.12 6.17
C THR A 72 -7.61 -12.28 6.07
N ASP A 73 -6.86 -11.21 6.36
CA ASP A 73 -5.40 -11.25 6.50
C ASP A 73 -4.94 -11.90 7.82
N SER A 74 -3.63 -11.95 8.08
CA SER A 74 -3.09 -12.51 9.33
C SER A 74 -3.49 -11.73 10.59
N GLU A 75 -3.92 -10.49 10.42
CA GLU A 75 -4.40 -9.62 11.49
C GLU A 75 -5.92 -9.68 11.67
N GLY A 76 -6.61 -10.47 10.85
CA GLY A 76 -8.06 -10.63 10.88
C GLY A 76 -8.82 -9.48 10.22
N ARG A 77 -8.14 -8.66 9.42
CA ARG A 77 -8.76 -7.59 8.63
C ARG A 77 -9.38 -8.16 7.36
N ASP A 78 -10.51 -7.61 6.95
CA ASP A 78 -11.20 -8.00 5.70
C ASP A 78 -10.31 -7.73 4.47
N LEU A 79 -9.96 -8.79 3.74
CA LEU A 79 -9.06 -8.70 2.58
C LEU A 79 -9.69 -7.89 1.45
N LEU A 80 -11.02 -7.93 1.25
CA LEU A 80 -11.69 -7.15 0.22
C LEU A 80 -11.63 -5.65 0.53
N SER A 81 -11.96 -5.27 1.76
CA SER A 81 -11.85 -3.88 2.21
C SER A 81 -10.41 -3.36 2.12
N LEU A 82 -9.42 -4.20 2.45
CA LEU A 82 -7.99 -3.89 2.27
C LEU A 82 -7.63 -3.67 0.79
N MET A 83 -8.13 -4.52 -0.12
CA MET A 83 -7.87 -4.37 -1.56
C MET A 83 -8.42 -3.05 -2.12
N LEU A 84 -9.64 -2.67 -1.70
CA LEU A 84 -10.29 -1.44 -2.17
C LEU A 84 -9.62 -0.17 -1.65
N HIS A 85 -9.24 -0.16 -0.37
CA HIS A 85 -8.46 0.94 0.21
C HIS A 85 -7.04 1.00 -0.35
N GLY A 86 -6.41 -0.17 -0.49
CA GLY A 86 -5.10 -0.32 -1.11
C GLY A 86 -5.05 0.21 -2.54
N ALA A 87 -6.12 0.00 -3.32
CA ALA A 87 -6.22 0.50 -4.68
C ALA A 87 -6.06 2.01 -4.74
N ARG A 88 -6.79 2.74 -3.87
CA ARG A 88 -6.71 4.20 -3.79
C ARG A 88 -5.29 4.65 -3.45
N GLN A 89 -4.67 4.04 -2.44
CA GLN A 89 -3.33 4.45 -1.99
C GLN A 89 -2.26 4.15 -3.05
N THR A 90 -2.21 2.92 -3.54
CA THR A 90 -1.22 2.47 -4.54
C THR A 90 -1.32 3.28 -5.83
N LEU A 91 -2.54 3.49 -6.36
CA LEU A 91 -2.74 4.24 -7.60
C LEU A 91 -2.48 5.74 -7.43
N THR A 92 -2.78 6.33 -6.27
CA THR A 92 -2.49 7.75 -6.00
C THR A 92 -0.99 8.01 -5.96
N ILE A 93 -0.23 7.18 -5.23
CA ILE A 93 1.24 7.30 -5.16
C ILE A 93 1.84 7.12 -6.55
N ALA A 94 1.39 6.10 -7.28
CA ALA A 94 1.88 5.84 -8.63
C ALA A 94 1.61 7.02 -9.58
N PHE A 95 0.41 7.59 -9.53
CA PHE A 95 0.01 8.71 -10.38
C PHE A 95 0.85 9.97 -10.10
N VAL A 96 1.04 10.32 -8.83
CA VAL A 96 1.78 11.54 -8.46
C VAL A 96 3.27 11.37 -8.71
N ALA A 97 3.85 10.21 -8.39
CA ALA A 97 5.24 9.92 -8.71
C ALA A 97 5.51 9.91 -10.21
N MET A 98 4.65 9.25 -11.00
CA MET A 98 4.73 9.26 -12.47
C MET A 98 4.67 10.69 -13.01
N THR A 99 3.75 11.52 -12.51
CA THR A 99 3.61 12.87 -13.05
C THR A 99 4.78 13.76 -12.68
N ALA A 100 5.26 13.69 -11.43
CA ALA A 100 6.45 14.43 -11.01
C ALA A 100 7.69 13.98 -11.80
N ARG A 101 7.87 12.67 -12.01
CA ARG A 101 8.91 12.10 -12.88
C ARG A 101 8.84 12.65 -14.30
N LEU A 102 7.64 12.70 -14.89
CA LEU A 102 7.43 13.26 -16.23
C LEU A 102 7.75 14.75 -16.30
N LEU A 103 7.32 15.54 -15.31
CA LEU A 103 7.59 16.97 -15.28
C LEU A 103 9.09 17.24 -15.15
N LEU A 104 9.78 16.52 -14.27
CA LEU A 104 11.23 16.62 -14.13
C LEU A 104 11.95 16.23 -15.43
N GLY A 105 11.60 15.08 -16.01
CA GLY A 105 12.17 14.62 -17.27
C GLY A 105 11.88 15.56 -18.44
N LEU A 106 10.65 16.07 -18.53
CA LEU A 106 10.25 17.05 -19.55
C LEU A 106 11.05 18.33 -19.46
N LEU A 107 11.17 18.92 -18.27
CA LEU A 107 11.88 20.17 -18.07
C LEU A 107 13.37 20.00 -18.36
N LEU A 108 14.02 19.02 -17.73
CA LEU A 108 15.46 18.80 -17.87
C LEU A 108 15.84 18.31 -19.27
N GLY A 109 15.04 17.40 -19.85
CA GLY A 109 15.23 16.89 -21.21
C GLY A 109 15.00 17.94 -22.29
N ALA A 110 14.00 18.81 -22.12
CA ALA A 110 13.73 19.86 -23.11
C ALA A 110 14.82 20.93 -23.10
N LEU A 111 15.31 21.31 -21.91
CA LEU A 111 16.41 22.26 -21.76
C LEU A 111 17.73 21.68 -22.31
N SER A 112 18.07 20.43 -21.95
CA SER A 112 19.30 19.78 -22.44
C SER A 112 19.29 19.58 -23.96
N GLY A 113 18.15 19.18 -24.53
CA GLY A 113 17.97 19.02 -25.97
C GLY A 113 17.99 20.34 -26.75
N TRP A 114 17.61 21.44 -26.12
CA TRP A 114 17.62 22.74 -26.77
C TRP A 114 19.04 23.29 -26.96
N TRP A 115 19.91 23.12 -25.95
CA TRP A 115 21.33 23.54 -25.99
C TRP A 115 22.29 22.33 -25.93
N PRO A 116 22.37 21.51 -27.00
CA PRO A 116 23.24 20.34 -27.02
C PRO A 116 24.70 20.75 -26.90
N GLY A 117 25.48 19.93 -26.20
CA GLY A 117 26.91 20.15 -26.01
C GLY A 117 27.25 21.24 -24.99
N SER A 118 26.26 21.96 -24.46
CA SER A 118 26.43 22.89 -23.35
C SER A 118 26.88 22.17 -22.08
N LEU A 119 27.46 22.92 -21.13
CA LEU A 119 27.85 22.35 -19.83
C LEU A 119 26.63 21.74 -19.10
N PHE A 120 25.46 22.38 -19.22
CA PHE A 120 24.21 21.89 -18.66
C PHE A 120 23.77 20.56 -19.31
N ASP A 121 23.81 20.46 -20.65
CA ASP A 121 23.49 19.23 -21.37
C ASP A 121 24.40 18.06 -20.95
N ARG A 122 25.71 18.32 -20.85
CA ARG A 122 26.69 17.31 -20.39
C ARG A 122 26.44 16.89 -18.95
N MET A 123 26.14 17.84 -18.05
CA MET A 123 25.84 17.55 -16.65
C MET A 123 24.57 16.70 -16.50
N ILE A 124 23.48 17.07 -17.19
CA ILE A 124 22.22 16.32 -17.12
C ILE A 124 22.41 14.93 -17.74
N THR A 125 22.99 14.83 -18.93
CA THR A 125 23.20 13.53 -19.60
C THR A 125 24.12 12.63 -18.75
N GLY A 126 25.21 13.16 -18.19
CA GLY A 126 26.08 12.42 -17.29
C GLY A 126 25.40 11.98 -16.00
N LEU A 127 24.55 12.83 -15.40
CA LEU A 127 23.76 12.46 -14.22
C LEU A 127 22.77 11.33 -14.54
N THR A 128 22.11 11.40 -15.69
CA THR A 128 21.17 10.34 -16.11
C THR A 128 21.88 9.02 -16.40
N GLU A 129 23.07 9.05 -17.02
CA GLU A 129 23.89 7.86 -17.27
C GLU A 129 24.38 7.23 -15.95
N PHE A 130 24.81 8.07 -15.00
CA PHE A 130 25.19 7.60 -13.67
C PHE A 130 24.02 6.94 -12.93
N LEU A 131 22.84 7.56 -12.92
CA LEU A 131 21.66 7.01 -12.26
C LEU A 131 21.20 5.71 -12.92
N ALA A 132 21.27 5.61 -14.25
CA ALA A 132 20.89 4.41 -15.00
C ALA A 132 21.80 3.20 -14.74
N ALA A 133 23.03 3.43 -14.26
CA ALA A 133 23.94 2.35 -13.85
C ALA A 133 23.51 1.68 -12.53
N ILE A 134 22.70 2.35 -11.72
CA ILE A 134 22.19 1.83 -10.45
C ILE A 134 20.86 1.11 -10.72
N PRO A 135 20.67 -0.15 -10.28
CA PRO A 135 19.38 -0.82 -10.38
C PRO A 135 18.25 0.01 -9.76
N GLY A 136 17.16 0.24 -10.51
CA GLY A 136 16.09 1.17 -10.11
C GLY A 136 15.47 0.86 -8.75
N LEU A 137 15.28 -0.43 -8.44
CA LEU A 137 14.79 -0.91 -7.14
C LEU A 137 15.75 -0.49 -6.01
N VAL A 138 17.05 -0.72 -6.17
CA VAL A 138 18.07 -0.39 -5.16
C VAL A 138 18.11 1.12 -4.94
N LEU A 139 18.07 1.91 -6.01
CA LEU A 139 18.03 3.36 -5.93
C LEU A 139 16.77 3.86 -5.18
N ALA A 140 15.61 3.27 -5.47
CA ALA A 140 14.37 3.61 -4.78
C ALA A 140 14.45 3.34 -3.28
N ILE A 141 14.96 2.17 -2.88
CA ILE A 141 15.16 1.82 -1.48
C ILE A 141 16.06 2.85 -0.79
N LEU A 142 17.23 3.13 -1.38
CA LEU A 142 18.18 4.10 -0.82
C LEU A 142 17.54 5.47 -0.63
N LEU A 143 16.80 5.96 -1.62
CA LEU A 143 16.12 7.25 -1.54
C LEU A 143 14.97 7.28 -0.52
N ILE A 144 14.18 6.21 -0.42
CA ILE A 144 13.10 6.09 0.58
C ILE A 144 13.67 6.19 2.00
N PHE A 145 14.75 5.44 2.28
CA PHE A 145 15.40 5.48 3.58
C PHE A 145 16.11 6.81 3.83
N ALA A 146 16.74 7.41 2.82
CA ALA A 146 17.41 8.71 2.94
C ALA A 146 16.41 9.86 3.21
N VAL A 147 15.26 9.88 2.54
CA VAL A 147 14.20 10.88 2.80
C VAL A 147 13.55 10.64 4.16
N GLY A 148 13.50 9.37 4.58
CA GLY A 148 13.01 8.90 5.87
C GLY A 148 11.67 8.17 5.71
N ILE A 149 11.70 6.84 5.80
CA ILE A 149 10.51 5.98 5.59
C ILE A 149 9.33 6.32 6.52
N ARG A 150 9.60 6.91 7.70
CA ARG A 150 8.59 7.36 8.67
C ARG A 150 7.75 8.56 8.23
N LYS A 151 8.17 9.30 7.18
CA LYS A 151 7.34 10.35 6.56
C LYS A 151 6.23 9.79 5.68
N GLY A 152 6.03 8.46 5.69
CA GLY A 152 4.93 7.79 5.02
C GLY A 152 5.03 7.89 3.50
N GLN A 153 3.93 8.30 2.87
CA GLN A 153 3.78 8.28 1.41
C GLN A 153 4.68 9.29 0.70
N ILE A 154 5.01 10.40 1.35
CA ILE A 154 5.85 11.45 0.75
C ILE A 154 7.22 10.88 0.38
N SER A 155 7.79 10.01 1.23
CA SER A 155 9.09 9.39 0.97
C SER A 155 9.08 8.54 -0.29
N PHE A 156 7.99 7.79 -0.51
CA PHE A 156 7.79 7.01 -1.73
C PHE A 156 7.60 7.93 -2.94
N VAL A 157 6.73 8.93 -2.86
CA VAL A 157 6.50 9.87 -3.98
C VAL A 157 7.81 10.55 -4.39
N VAL A 158 8.57 11.09 -3.45
CA VAL A 158 9.85 11.76 -3.74
C VAL A 158 10.86 10.79 -4.34
N ALA A 159 11.06 9.62 -3.73
CA ALA A 159 12.01 8.63 -4.22
C ALA A 159 11.63 8.14 -5.62
N LEU A 160 10.37 7.74 -5.83
CA LEU A 160 9.88 7.22 -7.11
C LEU A 160 9.86 8.28 -8.22
N SER A 161 9.76 9.56 -7.87
CA SER A 161 9.89 10.67 -8.84
C SER A 161 11.34 10.86 -9.30
N LEU A 162 12.31 10.65 -8.40
CA LEU A 162 13.74 10.74 -8.66
C LEU A 162 14.31 9.48 -9.32
N VAL A 163 13.60 8.35 -9.23
CA VAL A 163 13.89 7.16 -10.01
C VAL A 163 13.19 7.29 -11.37
N GLY A 164 13.90 7.03 -12.46
CA GLY A 164 13.32 6.96 -13.82
C GLY A 164 13.13 8.31 -14.56
N TRP A 165 13.29 9.48 -13.92
CA TRP A 165 13.17 10.77 -14.63
C TRP A 165 14.20 10.92 -15.75
N GLY A 166 15.36 10.26 -15.61
CA GLY A 166 16.42 10.28 -16.61
C GLY A 166 16.03 9.64 -17.93
N GLU A 167 15.27 8.54 -17.89
CA GLU A 167 14.75 7.87 -19.09
C GLU A 167 13.79 8.79 -19.85
N VAL A 168 12.86 9.42 -19.12
CA VAL A 168 11.96 10.43 -19.67
C VAL A 168 12.77 11.61 -20.25
N ALA A 169 13.77 12.11 -19.52
CA ALA A 169 14.61 13.22 -19.97
C ALA A 169 15.33 12.89 -21.29
N GLN A 170 15.84 11.66 -21.43
CA GLN A 170 16.52 11.21 -22.64
C GLN A 170 15.58 11.12 -23.84
N ILE A 171 14.35 10.60 -23.65
CA ILE A 171 13.32 10.55 -24.69
C ILE A 171 12.94 11.97 -25.14
N VAL A 172 12.65 12.85 -24.18
CA VAL A 172 12.29 14.25 -24.46
C VAL A 172 13.43 14.97 -25.15
N ARG A 173 14.67 14.79 -24.70
CA ARG A 173 15.88 15.37 -25.31
C ARG A 173 16.01 14.94 -26.77
N GLY A 174 15.89 13.65 -27.06
CA GLY A 174 15.93 13.11 -28.43
C GLY A 174 14.85 13.74 -29.31
N TYR A 175 13.64 13.89 -28.78
CA TYR A 175 12.55 14.56 -29.49
C TYR A 175 12.87 16.03 -29.79
N VAL A 176 13.33 16.81 -28.81
CA VAL A 176 13.68 18.22 -29.00
C VAL A 176 14.80 18.39 -30.04
N LEU A 177 15.82 17.54 -30.00
CA LEU A 177 16.90 17.55 -30.99
C LEU A 177 16.37 17.30 -32.41
N SER A 178 15.45 16.35 -32.57
CA SER A 178 14.82 16.06 -33.87
C SER A 178 13.96 17.23 -34.39
N MET A 179 13.28 17.94 -33.48
CA MET A 179 12.37 19.03 -33.82
C MET A 179 13.10 20.31 -34.18
N ARG A 180 14.21 20.61 -33.52
CA ARG A 180 14.96 21.86 -33.72
C ARG A 180 15.41 22.08 -35.17
N ASN A 181 15.68 21.01 -35.90
CA ASN A 181 16.17 21.07 -37.27
C ASN A 181 15.03 21.11 -38.33
N LYS A 182 13.76 21.19 -37.91
CA LYS A 182 12.63 21.29 -38.85
C LYS A 182 12.50 22.69 -39.45
N LEU A 183 12.15 22.76 -40.75
CA LEU A 183 12.08 24.00 -41.52
C LEU A 183 11.20 25.09 -40.87
N TYR A 184 10.05 24.73 -40.29
CA TYR A 184 9.16 25.71 -39.64
C TYR A 184 9.75 26.28 -38.33
N ILE A 185 10.60 25.51 -37.64
CA ILE A 185 11.33 25.99 -36.46
C ILE A 185 12.44 26.95 -36.89
N LEU A 186 13.17 26.62 -37.96
CA LEU A 186 14.20 27.49 -38.53
C LEU A 186 13.59 28.81 -39.04
N ALA A 187 12.44 28.76 -39.72
CA ALA A 187 11.71 29.94 -40.15
C ALA A 187 11.24 30.80 -38.96
N ALA A 188 10.66 30.19 -37.92
CA ALA A 188 10.27 30.91 -36.70
C ALA A 188 11.45 31.63 -36.03
N ARG A 189 12.64 30.99 -35.99
CA ARG A 189 13.86 31.61 -35.47
C ARG A 189 14.38 32.73 -36.37
N ALA A 190 14.29 32.59 -37.69
CA ALA A 190 14.66 33.64 -38.64
C ALA A 190 13.77 34.89 -38.51
N LEU A 191 12.52 34.72 -38.09
CA LEU A 191 11.58 35.80 -37.75
C LEU A 191 11.85 36.43 -36.36
N GLY A 192 12.90 36.01 -35.65
CA GLY A 192 13.32 36.60 -34.37
C GLY A 192 12.66 36.04 -33.13
N LEU A 193 11.93 34.91 -33.22
CA LEU A 193 11.36 34.30 -32.01
C LEU A 193 12.46 33.78 -31.08
N ALA A 194 12.35 34.12 -29.80
CA ALA A 194 13.28 33.69 -28.78
C ALA A 194 13.14 32.18 -28.50
N ALA A 195 14.23 31.56 -28.06
CA ALA A 195 14.28 30.15 -27.67
C ALA A 195 13.09 29.66 -26.81
N PRO A 196 12.75 30.29 -25.67
CA PRO A 196 11.62 29.85 -24.85
C PRO A 196 10.26 30.00 -25.55
N GLN A 197 10.11 30.96 -26.47
CA GLN A 197 8.89 31.13 -27.26
C GLN A 197 8.75 29.99 -28.27
N VAL A 198 9.83 29.62 -28.94
CA VAL A 198 9.83 28.49 -29.88
C VAL A 198 9.56 27.18 -29.16
N LEU A 199 10.21 26.97 -28.01
CA LEU A 199 10.05 25.76 -27.22
C LEU A 199 8.59 25.61 -26.74
N SER A 200 8.02 26.64 -26.11
CA SER A 200 6.66 26.61 -25.57
C SER A 200 5.55 26.62 -26.62
N ARG A 201 5.71 27.33 -27.74
CA ARG A 201 4.65 27.46 -28.77
C ARG A 201 4.73 26.43 -29.89
N HIS A 202 5.92 25.88 -30.16
CA HIS A 202 6.13 25.01 -31.32
C HIS A 202 6.67 23.62 -30.96
N VAL A 203 7.41 23.45 -29.87
CA VAL A 203 7.99 22.14 -29.51
C VAL A 203 7.11 21.40 -28.50
N LEU A 204 6.85 22.00 -27.33
CA LEU A 204 6.05 21.38 -26.26
C LEU A 204 4.66 20.91 -26.73
N PRO A 205 3.88 21.70 -27.50
CA PRO A 205 2.55 21.27 -27.93
C PRO A 205 2.57 20.01 -28.79
N ASN A 206 3.63 19.82 -29.59
CA ASN A 206 3.79 18.63 -30.43
C ASN A 206 4.32 17.42 -29.65
N LEU A 207 5.00 17.66 -28.52
CA LEU A 207 5.52 16.62 -27.64
C LEU A 207 4.43 16.07 -26.70
N LEU A 208 3.40 16.86 -26.40
CA LEU A 208 2.32 16.47 -25.47
C LEU A 208 1.62 15.16 -25.88
N ASP A 209 1.45 14.91 -27.18
CA ASP A 209 0.84 13.66 -27.66
C ASP A 209 1.70 12.43 -27.31
N THR A 210 3.01 12.53 -27.50
CA THR A 210 3.97 11.49 -27.11
C THR A 210 4.05 11.34 -25.60
N LEU A 211 3.98 12.45 -24.85
CA LEU A 211 4.01 12.43 -23.39
C LEU A 211 2.80 11.70 -22.79
N LEU A 212 1.62 11.77 -23.41
CA LEU A 212 0.45 11.05 -22.91
C LEU A 212 0.65 9.53 -23.00
N SER A 213 1.20 9.02 -24.10
CA SER A 213 1.54 7.59 -24.20
C SER A 213 2.64 7.21 -23.21
N LEU A 214 3.67 8.05 -23.09
CA LEU A 214 4.77 7.81 -22.16
C LEU A 214 4.28 7.80 -20.71
N ALA A 215 3.35 8.68 -20.34
CA ALA A 215 2.76 8.72 -19.01
C ALA A 215 2.12 7.41 -18.59
N SER A 216 1.42 6.74 -19.50
CA SER A 216 0.82 5.44 -19.22
C SER A 216 1.86 4.36 -19.01
N LEU A 217 2.94 4.37 -19.80
CA LEU A 217 4.05 3.41 -19.64
C LEU A 217 4.80 3.66 -18.33
N GLU A 218 5.06 4.93 -17.99
CA GLU A 218 5.67 5.32 -16.72
C GLU A 218 4.80 4.94 -15.52
N MET A 219 3.47 5.09 -15.63
CA MET A 219 2.54 4.65 -14.59
C MET A 219 2.68 3.14 -14.32
N ALA A 220 2.77 2.34 -15.38
CA ALA A 220 3.02 0.91 -15.25
C ALA A 220 4.38 0.61 -14.59
N GLY A 221 5.42 1.37 -14.98
CA GLY A 221 6.75 1.26 -14.37
C GLY A 221 6.78 1.62 -12.87
N VAL A 222 6.06 2.68 -12.45
CA VAL A 222 5.94 3.03 -11.02
C VAL A 222 5.20 1.94 -10.26
N LEU A 223 4.09 1.41 -10.81
CA LEU A 223 3.33 0.34 -10.17
C LEU A 223 4.16 -0.93 -10.02
N LEU A 224 4.96 -1.28 -11.02
CA LEU A 224 5.90 -2.40 -10.94
C LEU A 224 6.89 -2.18 -9.80
N LEU A 225 7.51 -1.01 -9.73
CA LEU A 225 8.47 -0.69 -8.66
C LEU A 225 7.83 -0.71 -7.26
N LEU A 226 6.58 -0.27 -7.13
CA LEU A 226 5.82 -0.35 -5.87
C LEU A 226 5.57 -1.81 -5.47
N GLY A 227 5.23 -2.68 -6.42
CA GLY A 227 5.08 -4.12 -6.19
C GLY A 227 6.41 -4.77 -5.77
N GLU A 228 7.51 -4.41 -6.44
CA GLU A 228 8.86 -4.85 -6.09
C GLU A 228 9.25 -4.42 -4.67
N LEU A 229 9.05 -3.14 -4.32
CA LEU A 229 9.31 -2.61 -2.98
C LEU A 229 8.48 -3.34 -1.92
N GLY A 230 7.18 -3.55 -2.19
CA GLY A 230 6.30 -4.32 -1.31
C GLY A 230 6.81 -5.75 -1.09
N PHE A 231 7.23 -6.43 -2.17
CA PHE A 231 7.77 -7.79 -2.09
C PHE A 231 9.02 -7.88 -1.20
N VAL A 232 9.92 -6.89 -1.27
CA VAL A 232 11.10 -6.80 -0.39
C VAL A 232 10.80 -6.15 0.98
N GLN A 233 9.51 -6.08 1.36
CA GLN A 233 9.03 -5.57 2.65
C GLN A 233 9.37 -4.09 2.93
N VAL A 234 9.55 -3.30 1.87
CA VAL A 234 9.67 -1.84 1.94
C VAL A 234 8.31 -1.25 1.58
N PHE A 235 7.50 -0.98 2.59
CA PHE A 235 6.17 -0.41 2.42
C PHE A 235 5.95 0.85 3.27
N ILE A 236 4.82 1.50 3.05
CA ILE A 236 4.54 2.86 3.54
C ILE A 236 4.49 2.86 5.06
N GLY A 237 5.20 3.82 5.67
CA GLY A 237 5.31 3.92 7.13
C GLY A 237 6.35 2.99 7.74
N GLY A 238 6.99 2.12 6.95
CA GLY A 238 8.09 1.25 7.40
C GLY A 238 7.66 0.22 8.42
N GLY A 239 6.38 -0.17 8.38
CA GLY A 239 5.69 -0.88 9.44
C GLY A 239 6.48 -2.06 10.00
N GLY A 240 6.86 -1.90 11.27
CA GLY A 240 7.62 -2.84 12.05
C GLY A 240 7.67 -2.32 13.48
N LEU A 241 7.14 -3.08 14.43
CA LEU A 241 7.41 -2.87 15.84
C LEU A 241 8.49 -3.84 16.30
N TYR A 242 9.47 -3.29 17.00
CA TYR A 242 10.37 -4.09 17.82
C TYR A 242 9.58 -4.53 19.05
N THR A 243 9.28 -5.82 19.12
CA THR A 243 8.65 -6.41 20.29
C THR A 243 9.79 -6.88 21.20
N SER A 244 10.09 -6.09 22.25
CA SER A 244 11.13 -6.38 23.25
C SER A 244 10.52 -6.99 24.52
N ASP A 245 9.50 -7.80 24.36
CA ASP A 245 8.90 -8.61 25.42
C ASP A 245 9.66 -9.93 25.55
N ALA A 246 9.87 -10.37 26.80
CA ALA A 246 10.73 -11.49 27.16
C ALA A 246 10.35 -12.83 26.48
N VAL A 247 9.11 -12.94 25.99
CA VAL A 247 8.57 -14.12 25.30
C VAL A 247 8.89 -14.10 23.80
N SER A 248 8.99 -12.91 23.21
CA SER A 248 9.13 -12.72 21.76
C SER A 248 10.60 -12.65 21.32
N PHE A 249 11.58 -12.82 22.22
CA PHE A 249 13.03 -12.81 21.94
C PHE A 249 13.49 -11.67 21.01
N GLY A 250 12.90 -10.47 21.12
CA GLY A 250 13.29 -9.33 20.28
C GLY A 250 12.84 -9.43 18.82
N GLN A 251 11.82 -10.24 18.51
CA GLN A 251 11.34 -10.38 17.14
C GLN A 251 10.68 -9.09 16.64
N MET A 252 11.02 -8.74 15.39
CA MET A 252 10.43 -7.62 14.68
C MET A 252 9.17 -8.11 13.99
N ILE A 253 8.01 -7.67 14.48
CA ILE A 253 6.73 -7.98 13.83
C ILE A 253 6.47 -6.87 12.81
N TYR A 254 6.58 -7.23 11.54
CA TYR A 254 6.22 -6.37 10.42
C TYR A 254 4.72 -6.45 10.19
N TYR A 255 4.00 -5.41 10.57
CA TYR A 255 2.61 -5.20 10.18
C TYR A 255 2.51 -3.85 9.48
N PHE A 256 1.54 -3.70 8.59
CA PHE A 256 1.30 -2.44 7.90
C PHE A 256 0.01 -1.80 8.45
N ASP A 257 0.10 -0.51 8.76
CA ASP A 257 -1.06 0.30 9.20
C ASP A 257 -1.85 0.83 8.01
N VAL A 258 -1.15 1.18 6.92
CA VAL A 258 -1.75 1.79 5.74
C VAL A 258 -2.11 0.71 4.74
N PRO A 259 -3.40 0.54 4.36
CA PRO A 259 -3.78 -0.37 3.30
C PRO A 259 -3.10 0.02 2.00
N ASP A 260 -2.18 -0.81 1.53
CA ASP A 260 -1.52 -0.67 0.23
C ASP A 260 -1.21 -2.05 -0.34
N TRP A 261 -1.34 -2.21 -1.66
CA TRP A 261 -1.17 -3.53 -2.28
C TRP A 261 0.26 -4.08 -2.11
N GLY A 262 1.27 -3.22 -1.99
CA GLY A 262 2.66 -3.62 -1.80
C GLY A 262 2.88 -4.27 -0.44
N ALA A 263 2.40 -3.65 0.63
CA ALA A 263 2.44 -4.20 1.98
C ALA A 263 1.63 -5.51 2.09
N MET A 264 0.46 -5.56 1.45
CA MET A 264 -0.34 -6.78 1.39
C MET A 264 0.44 -7.92 0.75
N LEU A 265 1.13 -7.66 -0.38
CA LEU A 265 1.97 -8.66 -1.04
C LEU A 265 3.17 -9.07 -0.19
N GLY A 266 3.87 -8.10 0.41
CA GLY A 266 5.07 -8.32 1.23
C GLY A 266 4.83 -9.11 2.51
N THR A 267 3.67 -8.93 3.14
CA THR A 267 3.30 -9.63 4.38
C THR A 267 2.65 -10.99 4.12
N SER A 268 2.11 -11.23 2.92
CA SER A 268 1.37 -12.45 2.61
C SER A 268 2.14 -13.51 1.80
N TRP A 269 3.27 -13.18 1.18
CA TRP A 269 3.91 -14.10 0.22
C TRP A 269 4.33 -15.46 0.83
N HIS A 270 4.62 -15.50 2.13
CA HIS A 270 4.99 -16.74 2.83
C HIS A 270 3.80 -17.72 2.93
N TYR A 271 2.57 -17.21 2.83
CA TYR A 271 1.34 -17.99 2.86
C TYR A 271 0.97 -18.59 1.50
N PHE A 272 1.76 -18.38 0.44
CA PHE A 272 1.41 -18.83 -0.92
C PHE A 272 1.02 -20.31 -1.00
N ARG A 273 1.68 -21.19 -0.23
CA ARG A 273 1.37 -22.63 -0.21
C ARG A 273 0.16 -23.00 0.64
N SER A 274 -0.06 -22.31 1.77
CA SER A 274 -1.09 -22.68 2.74
C SER A 274 -2.40 -21.94 2.53
N ARG A 275 -2.34 -20.69 2.07
CA ARG A 275 -3.48 -19.78 1.88
C ARG A 275 -3.22 -18.90 0.65
N PRO A 276 -3.33 -19.46 -0.56
CA PRO A 276 -2.89 -18.78 -1.79
C PRO A 276 -3.67 -17.50 -2.12
N TRP A 277 -4.92 -17.36 -1.67
CA TRP A 277 -5.74 -16.17 -1.93
C TRP A 277 -5.14 -14.89 -1.34
N LEU A 278 -4.37 -14.98 -0.26
CA LEU A 278 -3.75 -13.85 0.42
C LEU A 278 -2.75 -13.10 -0.47
N PRO A 279 -1.68 -13.73 -1.00
CA PRO A 279 -0.75 -13.05 -1.90
C PRO A 279 -1.28 -12.93 -3.34
N LEU A 280 -2.16 -13.83 -3.79
CA LEU A 280 -2.69 -13.78 -5.16
C LEU A 280 -3.57 -12.55 -5.40
N ALA A 281 -4.38 -12.13 -4.44
CA ALA A 281 -5.25 -10.97 -4.60
C ALA A 281 -4.48 -9.67 -4.93
N PRO A 282 -3.52 -9.19 -4.13
CA PRO A 282 -2.74 -8.01 -4.46
C PRO A 282 -1.83 -8.22 -5.68
N ALA A 283 -1.28 -9.42 -5.88
CA ALA A 283 -0.45 -9.72 -7.06
C ALA A 283 -1.24 -9.60 -8.37
N LEU A 284 -2.47 -10.14 -8.41
CA LEU A 284 -3.36 -10.03 -9.57
C LEU A 284 -3.79 -8.58 -9.81
N ALA A 285 -4.05 -7.81 -8.75
CA ALA A 285 -4.38 -6.40 -8.91
C ALA A 285 -3.22 -5.60 -9.53
N PHE A 286 -1.98 -5.79 -9.06
CA PHE A 286 -0.80 -5.21 -9.72
C PHE A 286 -0.68 -5.68 -11.16
N PHE A 287 -0.77 -6.98 -11.42
CA PHE A 287 -0.64 -7.54 -12.76
C PHE A 287 -1.64 -6.94 -13.76
N VAL A 288 -2.93 -6.92 -13.41
CA VAL A 288 -3.98 -6.40 -14.30
C VAL A 288 -3.87 -4.89 -14.45
N ALA A 289 -3.47 -4.16 -13.40
CA ALA A 289 -3.24 -2.71 -13.48
C ALA A 289 -2.07 -2.38 -14.41
N ILE A 290 -0.91 -3.02 -14.20
CA ILE A 290 0.29 -2.85 -15.04
C ILE A 290 -0.01 -3.23 -16.49
N LEU A 291 -0.73 -4.32 -16.72
CA LEU A 291 -1.16 -4.73 -18.06
C LEU A 291 -2.09 -3.68 -18.69
N GLY A 292 -3.07 -3.17 -17.93
CA GLY A 292 -4.00 -2.14 -18.39
C GLY A 292 -3.28 -0.87 -18.84
N PHE A 293 -2.37 -0.34 -18.02
CA PHE A 293 -1.58 0.84 -18.34
C PHE A 293 -0.60 0.61 -19.50
N ASN A 294 0.02 -0.56 -19.62
CA ASN A 294 0.85 -0.89 -20.78
C ASN A 294 0.04 -0.95 -22.08
N LEU A 295 -1.08 -1.67 -22.08
CA LEU A 295 -1.96 -1.80 -23.24
C LEU A 295 -2.53 -0.45 -23.67
N PHE A 296 -2.92 0.39 -22.71
CA PHE A 296 -3.39 1.75 -22.97
C PHE A 296 -2.29 2.62 -23.58
N GLY A 297 -1.08 2.58 -23.01
CA GLY A 297 0.09 3.33 -23.48
C GLY A 297 0.49 2.98 -24.92
N TYR A 298 0.64 1.68 -25.23
CA TYR A 298 0.95 1.24 -26.58
C TYR A 298 -0.16 1.55 -27.59
N GLY A 299 -1.42 1.39 -27.18
CA GLY A 299 -2.57 1.76 -28.01
C GLY A 299 -2.57 3.26 -28.36
N LEU A 300 -2.25 4.10 -27.37
CA LEU A 300 -2.16 5.55 -27.56
C LEU A 300 -0.96 5.93 -28.43
N GLN A 301 0.19 5.30 -28.23
CA GLN A 301 1.38 5.53 -29.06
C GLN A 301 1.11 5.25 -30.54
N ARG A 302 0.49 4.10 -30.87
CA ARG A 302 0.10 3.76 -32.24
C ARG A 302 -0.87 4.76 -32.86
N PHE A 303 -1.76 5.30 -32.04
CA PHE A 303 -2.71 6.32 -32.48
C PHE A 303 -2.01 7.64 -32.81
N VAL A 304 -1.08 8.07 -31.96
CA VAL A 304 -0.27 9.28 -32.15
C VAL A 304 0.66 9.16 -33.36
N GLU A 305 1.29 8.01 -33.59
CA GLU A 305 2.15 7.78 -34.75
C GLU A 305 1.38 7.80 -36.08
N LYS A 306 0.16 7.23 -36.11
CA LYS A 306 -0.65 7.11 -37.33
C LYS A 306 -1.50 8.35 -37.63
N GLY A 307 -1.86 9.12 -36.61
CA GLY A 307 -2.61 10.36 -36.75
C GLY A 307 -1.71 11.53 -36.40
N ARG A 308 -1.35 12.38 -37.38
CA ARG A 308 -0.79 13.71 -37.09
C ARG A 308 -1.82 14.51 -36.30
N PHE A 309 -1.80 14.36 -34.99
CA PHE A 309 -2.52 15.18 -34.04
C PHE A 309 -1.94 16.59 -34.20
N HIS A 310 -2.77 17.57 -34.52
CA HIS A 310 -2.38 18.98 -34.56
C HIS A 310 -3.11 19.62 -33.39
N PRO A 311 -2.43 19.87 -32.27
CA PRO A 311 -3.11 20.35 -31.09
C PRO A 311 -2.96 21.86 -31.01
N SER A 312 -3.96 22.61 -31.45
CA SER A 312 -3.99 24.07 -31.24
C SER A 312 -5.01 24.51 -30.17
N GLY A 313 -5.24 23.66 -29.17
CA GLY A 313 -6.07 24.00 -27.99
C GLY A 313 -6.27 22.84 -27.02
N TRP A 314 -6.41 21.62 -27.56
CA TRP A 314 -6.58 20.39 -26.78
C TRP A 314 -5.38 20.04 -25.90
N SER A 315 -4.15 20.30 -26.36
CA SER A 315 -2.94 19.96 -25.59
C SER A 315 -2.72 20.89 -24.40
N VAL A 316 -3.07 22.18 -24.52
CA VAL A 316 -3.10 23.14 -23.40
C VAL A 316 -4.18 22.74 -22.39
N PHE A 317 -5.35 22.32 -22.88
CA PHE A 317 -6.40 21.77 -22.03
C PHE A 317 -5.96 20.50 -21.30
N CYS A 318 -5.35 19.52 -21.99
CA CYS A 318 -4.79 18.33 -21.36
C CYS A 318 -3.67 18.65 -20.36
N PHE A 319 -2.78 19.60 -20.66
CA PHE A 319 -1.76 20.04 -19.72
C PHE A 319 -2.39 20.63 -18.46
N LEU A 320 -3.35 21.54 -18.61
CA LEU A 320 -4.09 22.13 -17.48
C LEU A 320 -4.87 21.07 -16.70
N VAL A 321 -5.51 20.12 -17.35
CA VAL A 321 -6.23 19.01 -16.70
C VAL A 321 -5.26 18.13 -15.93
N VAL A 322 -4.11 17.77 -16.50
CA VAL A 322 -3.06 16.99 -15.82
C VAL A 322 -2.50 17.78 -14.64
N THR A 323 -2.19 19.07 -14.81
CA THR A 323 -1.74 19.93 -13.69
C THR A 323 -2.82 20.06 -12.61
N THR A 324 -4.10 20.13 -12.98
CA THR A 324 -5.21 20.20 -12.03
C THR A 324 -5.41 18.86 -11.31
N LEU A 325 -5.28 17.73 -12.00
CA LEU A 325 -5.29 16.39 -11.42
C LEU A 325 -4.08 16.16 -10.50
N VAL A 326 -2.93 16.73 -10.83
CA VAL A 326 -1.73 16.71 -9.97
C VAL A 326 -1.93 17.57 -8.73
N LEU A 327 -2.51 18.77 -8.87
CA LEU A 327 -2.81 19.64 -7.74
C LEU A 327 -3.94 19.09 -6.85
N PHE A 328 -4.92 18.43 -7.45
CA PHE A 328 -5.99 17.75 -6.73
C PHE A 328 -5.49 16.47 -6.05
N GLY A 329 -4.71 15.65 -6.76
CA GLY A 329 -4.06 14.45 -6.24
C GLY A 329 -3.01 14.75 -5.17
N SER A 330 -2.26 15.85 -5.30
CA SER A 330 -1.32 16.31 -4.28
C SER A 330 -2.04 16.90 -3.06
N ARG A 331 -3.14 17.64 -3.26
CA ARG A 331 -4.00 18.08 -2.16
C ARG A 331 -4.61 16.89 -1.42
N ALA A 332 -5.11 15.88 -2.14
CA ALA A 332 -5.62 14.64 -1.56
C ALA A 332 -4.54 13.84 -0.81
N LEU A 333 -3.30 13.78 -1.33
CA LEU A 333 -2.15 13.21 -0.61
C LEU A 333 -1.81 13.97 0.67
N LEU A 334 -1.89 15.30 0.64
CA LEU A 334 -1.56 16.12 1.81
C LEU A 334 -2.67 16.11 2.86
N THR A 335 -3.94 15.89 2.47
CA THR A 335 -5.06 15.95 3.42
C THR A 335 -5.54 14.60 3.94
N SER A 336 -5.22 13.48 3.28
CA SER A 336 -5.97 12.22 3.51
C SER A 336 -5.11 11.00 3.87
N THR A 337 -3.78 11.10 3.85
CA THR A 337 -2.93 9.89 3.81
C THR A 337 -1.66 9.91 4.65
N GLY A 338 -1.47 10.94 5.48
CA GLY A 338 -0.50 10.88 6.57
C GLY A 338 -1.02 10.01 7.72
N ILE A 339 -0.13 9.31 8.43
CA ILE A 339 -0.45 8.63 9.70
C ILE A 339 -1.20 9.61 10.62
N GLU A 340 -0.71 10.85 10.72
CA GLU A 340 -1.35 11.90 11.51
C GLU A 340 -2.75 12.26 11.03
N ALA A 341 -3.00 12.41 9.71
CA ALA A 341 -4.33 12.74 9.19
C ALA A 341 -5.33 11.59 9.39
N GLN A 342 -4.86 10.35 9.35
CA GLN A 342 -5.69 9.14 9.52
C GLN A 342 -6.02 8.85 10.98
N TYR A 343 -5.08 9.10 11.90
CA TYR A 343 -5.33 9.03 13.33
C TYR A 343 -5.87 10.34 13.91
N ALA A 344 -5.89 11.46 13.17
CA ALA A 344 -6.38 12.75 13.69
C ALA A 344 -7.85 12.67 14.15
N ASP A 345 -8.71 12.00 13.37
CA ASP A 345 -10.11 11.82 13.75
C ASP A 345 -10.25 10.89 14.96
N MET A 346 -9.48 9.80 15.03
CA MET A 346 -9.47 8.90 16.19
C MET A 346 -8.88 9.56 17.44
N ALA A 347 -7.82 10.36 17.28
CA ALA A 347 -7.17 11.11 18.35
C ALA A 347 -8.06 12.26 18.84
N GLY A 348 -8.83 12.89 17.95
CA GLY A 348 -9.83 13.90 18.32
C GLY A 348 -10.99 13.32 19.13
N GLN A 349 -11.30 12.04 18.93
CA GLN A 349 -12.30 11.29 19.72
C GLN A 349 -11.71 10.65 20.99
N PHE A 350 -10.38 10.59 21.11
CA PHE A 350 -9.71 9.97 22.25
C PHE A 350 -9.84 10.84 23.50
N ASN A 351 -10.65 10.37 24.46
CA ASN A 351 -10.79 11.02 25.75
C ASN A 351 -9.74 10.45 26.71
N ALA A 352 -8.64 11.18 26.89
CA ALA A 352 -7.55 10.77 27.78
C ALA A 352 -8.01 10.51 29.23
N GLN A 353 -9.03 11.23 29.70
CA GLN A 353 -9.57 11.06 31.04
C GLN A 353 -10.28 9.71 31.18
N ARG A 354 -11.14 9.33 30.23
CA ARG A 354 -11.80 8.01 30.26
C ARG A 354 -10.79 6.87 30.13
N ALA A 355 -9.80 7.02 29.25
CA ALA A 355 -8.75 6.02 29.11
C ALA A 355 -7.96 5.84 30.41
N TRP A 356 -7.72 6.93 31.15
CA TRP A 356 -7.09 6.89 32.47
C TRP A 356 -7.98 6.23 33.52
N ASP A 357 -9.28 6.55 33.52
CA ASP A 357 -10.25 5.94 34.44
C ASP A 357 -10.35 4.42 34.21
N ASP A 358 -10.45 3.96 32.94
CA ASP A 358 -10.46 2.55 32.58
C ASP A 358 -9.15 1.85 32.97
N ALA A 359 -8.00 2.47 32.70
CA ALA A 359 -6.70 1.92 33.08
C ALA A 359 -6.54 1.81 34.60
N SER A 360 -6.99 2.83 35.35
CA SER A 360 -6.94 2.83 36.81
C SER A 360 -7.88 1.79 37.42
N TYR A 361 -9.06 1.58 36.82
CA TYR A 361 -9.98 0.51 37.19
C TYR A 361 -9.36 -0.88 36.99
N LEU A 362 -8.71 -1.11 35.84
CA LEU A 362 -8.03 -2.37 35.55
C LEU A 362 -6.86 -2.63 36.51
N ILE A 363 -6.06 -1.61 36.82
CA ILE A 363 -4.95 -1.70 37.78
C ILE A 363 -5.47 -2.01 39.19
N GLN A 364 -6.56 -1.36 39.63
CA GLN A 364 -7.19 -1.64 40.91
C GLN A 364 -7.79 -3.06 40.96
N SER A 365 -8.48 -3.49 39.91
CA SER A 365 -9.03 -4.84 39.81
C SER A 365 -7.96 -5.94 39.76
N ALA A 366 -6.73 -5.60 39.35
CA ALA A 366 -5.58 -6.49 39.38
C ALA A 366 -4.83 -6.48 40.74
N HIS A 367 -5.12 -5.51 41.61
CA HIS A 367 -4.61 -5.43 42.98
C HIS A 367 -5.58 -5.98 44.03
N ASP A 368 -6.81 -6.30 43.64
CA ASP A 368 -7.65 -7.15 44.47
C ASP A 368 -6.95 -8.51 44.60
N PRO A 369 -6.69 -9.00 45.83
CA PRO A 369 -6.13 -10.33 46.02
C PRO A 369 -7.04 -11.33 45.30
N PRO A 370 -6.50 -12.43 44.72
CA PRO A 370 -7.34 -13.47 44.16
C PRO A 370 -8.38 -13.83 45.23
N LEU A 371 -9.65 -13.96 44.83
CA LEU A 371 -10.74 -14.38 45.70
C LEU A 371 -10.45 -15.79 46.26
N GLU A 372 -9.50 -15.91 47.20
CA GLU A 372 -9.27 -17.10 48.03
C GLU A 372 -10.50 -17.39 48.89
N SER A 373 -11.39 -16.41 49.08
CA SER A 373 -12.64 -16.57 49.81
C SER A 373 -13.76 -17.28 49.03
N ALA A 374 -13.63 -17.49 47.71
CA ALA A 374 -14.64 -18.18 46.92
C ALA A 374 -14.41 -19.70 46.78
N CYS A 375 -13.27 -20.21 47.26
CA CYS A 375 -12.98 -21.64 47.33
C CYS A 375 -12.86 -22.10 48.79
N GLN A 376 -13.92 -21.94 49.58
CA GLN A 376 -14.08 -22.80 50.75
C GLN A 376 -14.30 -24.24 50.24
N PRO A 377 -13.51 -25.22 50.67
CA PRO A 377 -13.80 -26.61 50.34
C PRO A 377 -15.15 -26.93 50.98
N ALA A 378 -16.09 -27.43 50.16
CA ALA A 378 -17.28 -28.07 50.67
C ALA A 378 -16.86 -29.05 51.78
N SER A 379 -17.54 -28.98 52.92
CA SER A 379 -17.33 -29.83 54.08
C SER A 379 -17.10 -31.28 53.65
N ARG A 380 -15.94 -31.82 54.06
CA ARG A 380 -15.65 -33.26 53.94
C ARG A 380 -16.81 -34.05 54.57
N PRO A 381 -17.41 -35.04 53.89
CA PRO A 381 -18.05 -36.11 54.62
C PRO A 381 -16.96 -36.87 55.36
N THR A 382 -17.17 -37.01 56.67
CA THR A 382 -16.39 -37.79 57.61
C THR A 382 -16.21 -39.22 57.11
N GLY A 383 -14.96 -39.65 56.95
CA GLY A 383 -14.63 -41.06 56.73
C GLY A 383 -13.34 -41.26 55.95
N LEU A 384 -12.42 -42.01 56.57
CA LEU A 384 -11.21 -42.66 56.02
C LEU A 384 -9.86 -41.94 56.21
N ALA A 385 -9.20 -42.43 57.27
CA ALA A 385 -7.79 -42.74 57.47
C ALA A 385 -6.70 -41.80 56.92
N ARG A 386 -5.92 -41.32 57.88
CA ARG A 386 -4.63 -40.64 57.81
C ARG A 386 -3.55 -41.58 57.26
N ALA A 387 -2.86 -41.18 56.19
CA ALA A 387 -1.56 -41.74 55.82
C ALA A 387 -0.64 -40.57 55.42
N GLN A 388 0.37 -40.30 56.25
CA GLN A 388 1.56 -39.56 55.83
C GLN A 388 2.46 -40.49 55.02
N PRO A 389 3.26 -39.95 54.09
CA PRO A 389 4.60 -40.50 53.95
C PRO A 389 5.69 -39.44 54.03
N GLU A 390 6.84 -39.95 54.47
CA GLU A 390 8.13 -39.29 54.69
C GLU A 390 8.70 -38.66 53.41
N LEU A 391 9.45 -37.58 53.60
CA LEU A 391 10.32 -36.98 52.60
C LEU A 391 11.66 -37.76 52.60
N GLU A 392 11.93 -38.49 51.52
CA GLU A 392 13.27 -39.01 51.20
C GLU A 392 13.87 -38.20 50.04
N GLU A 393 14.98 -37.51 50.31
CA GLU A 393 15.82 -36.88 49.29
C GLU A 393 16.52 -37.96 48.45
N ARG A 394 16.29 -37.97 47.13
CA ARG A 394 17.20 -38.62 46.18
C ARG A 394 17.44 -37.76 44.95
N THR A 395 18.70 -37.36 44.82
CA THR A 395 19.37 -36.86 43.63
C THR A 395 19.42 -37.93 42.54
N LEU A 396 18.92 -37.64 41.34
CA LEU A 396 19.24 -38.40 40.12
C LEU A 396 19.43 -37.47 38.92
N THR A 397 20.62 -37.60 38.34
CA THR A 397 21.10 -37.11 37.06
C THR A 397 20.51 -37.93 35.90
N GLY A 398 20.24 -37.31 34.75
CA GLY A 398 19.94 -38.03 33.50
C GLY A 398 18.96 -37.29 32.59
N GLY A 399 19.34 -37.10 31.33
CA GLY A 399 18.64 -36.25 30.36
C GLY A 399 17.46 -36.90 29.63
N GLY A 400 16.70 -36.06 28.91
CA GLY A 400 15.63 -36.48 28.02
C GLY A 400 14.62 -35.37 27.75
N PHE A 401 14.80 -34.61 26.66
CA PHE A 401 13.80 -33.68 26.15
C PHE A 401 12.61 -34.44 25.54
N ARG A 402 11.38 -34.14 25.99
CA ARG A 402 10.14 -34.25 25.21
C ARG A 402 9.23 -33.06 25.53
N ALA A 403 8.88 -32.30 24.49
CA ALA A 403 7.89 -31.23 24.56
C ALA A 403 6.49 -31.82 24.73
N ALA A 404 5.72 -31.34 25.71
CA ALA A 404 4.33 -31.72 25.94
C ALA A 404 3.40 -30.52 25.71
N ASN A 405 2.24 -30.84 25.13
CA ASN A 405 1.21 -29.94 24.63
C ASN A 405 0.58 -29.06 25.72
N TYR A 406 0.30 -27.79 25.38
CA TYR A 406 -0.41 -26.84 26.23
C TYR A 406 -1.91 -27.17 26.35
N VAL A 407 -2.39 -27.02 27.58
CA VAL A 407 -3.73 -27.34 28.12
C VAL A 407 -4.81 -26.42 27.55
N GLY A 408 -5.94 -27.01 27.16
CA GLY A 408 -7.16 -26.28 26.78
C GLY A 408 -7.96 -25.83 27.99
N THR A 409 -8.41 -24.57 27.98
CA THR A 409 -9.39 -24.02 28.92
C THR A 409 -10.81 -24.31 28.43
N GLN A 410 -11.61 -25.03 29.23
CA GLN A 410 -13.06 -25.09 29.01
C GLN A 410 -13.73 -23.92 29.73
N PHE A 411 -14.43 -23.08 28.96
CA PHE A 411 -15.26 -21.99 29.48
C PHE A 411 -16.69 -22.49 29.70
N LYS A 412 -17.20 -22.38 30.92
CA LYS A 412 -18.62 -22.63 31.23
C LYS A 412 -19.37 -21.30 31.24
N ARG A 413 -20.46 -21.22 30.47
CA ARG A 413 -21.31 -20.03 30.32
C ARG A 413 -22.16 -19.83 31.58
N THR A 414 -22.14 -18.62 32.17
CA THR A 414 -23.09 -18.21 33.22
C THR A 414 -23.63 -16.81 32.95
N ASP A 415 -24.84 -16.56 33.44
CA ASP A 415 -25.82 -15.58 32.94
C ASP A 415 -25.41 -14.10 32.94
N LEU A 416 -25.96 -13.38 31.97
CA LEU A 416 -25.79 -11.95 31.71
C LEU A 416 -26.43 -11.10 32.83
N THR A 417 -25.65 -10.24 33.49
CA THR A 417 -26.19 -9.18 34.35
C THR A 417 -26.39 -7.88 33.55
N PRO A 418 -27.54 -7.19 33.67
CA PRO A 418 -27.79 -5.96 32.94
C PRO A 418 -27.25 -4.73 33.69
N MET A 419 -26.51 -3.85 32.98
CA MET A 419 -26.24 -2.48 33.43
C MET A 419 -27.35 -1.52 32.97
N PRO A 420 -27.60 -0.42 33.71
CA PRO A 420 -28.52 0.62 33.27
C PRO A 420 -27.84 1.41 32.14
N ARG A 421 -28.33 1.17 30.91
CA ARG A 421 -27.99 1.82 29.62
C ARG A 421 -26.83 1.19 28.82
N GLY A 422 -27.17 0.08 28.16
CA GLY A 422 -26.93 -0.02 26.71
C GLY A 422 -25.64 -0.68 26.20
N GLY A 423 -24.96 -1.49 26.98
CA GLY A 423 -23.87 -2.35 26.50
C GLY A 423 -23.79 -3.66 27.29
N TYR A 424 -23.72 -4.79 26.59
CA TYR A 424 -23.49 -6.11 27.20
C TYR A 424 -22.01 -6.45 27.13
N PHE A 425 -21.38 -6.76 28.27
CA PHE A 425 -20.06 -7.39 28.32
C PHE A 425 -20.23 -8.85 28.72
N GLN A 426 -19.56 -9.79 28.03
CA GLN A 426 -19.48 -11.17 28.53
C GLN A 426 -18.33 -11.29 29.53
N GLN A 427 -18.66 -11.65 30.77
CA GLN A 427 -17.67 -12.13 31.74
C GLN A 427 -17.35 -13.60 31.46
N TYR A 428 -16.08 -13.90 31.18
CA TYR A 428 -15.56 -15.26 31.21
C TYR A 428 -15.03 -15.54 32.62
N VAL A 429 -15.66 -16.47 33.35
CA VAL A 429 -15.13 -16.98 34.62
C VAL A 429 -14.16 -18.12 34.34
N THR A 430 -12.92 -17.96 34.76
CA THR A 430 -11.88 -18.99 34.68
C THR A 430 -12.09 -20.00 35.82
N THR A 431 -12.51 -21.23 35.52
CA THR A 431 -12.51 -22.32 36.51
C THR A 431 -11.08 -22.86 36.69
N CYS A 432 -10.49 -22.63 37.86
CA CYS A 432 -9.22 -23.26 38.27
C CYS A 432 -9.46 -24.74 38.65
N GLY A 433 -9.03 -25.66 37.78
CA GLY A 433 -8.89 -27.09 38.12
C GLY A 433 -7.50 -27.38 38.67
N ARG A 434 -7.41 -28.03 39.84
CA ARG A 434 -6.14 -28.47 40.43
C ARG A 434 -5.70 -29.76 39.74
N VAL A 435 -4.64 -29.71 38.93
CA VAL A 435 -4.01 -30.89 38.33
C VAL A 435 -2.95 -31.40 39.31
N THR A 436 -3.20 -32.53 39.95
CA THR A 436 -2.17 -33.31 40.65
C THR A 436 -1.30 -34.02 39.61
N ILE A 437 -0.01 -33.70 39.61
CA ILE A 437 1.00 -34.40 38.83
C ILE A 437 1.48 -35.57 39.70
N GLU A 438 1.14 -36.79 39.33
CA GLU A 438 1.79 -37.99 39.86
C GLU A 438 3.10 -38.23 39.08
N PRO A 439 4.23 -38.52 39.74
CA PRO A 439 5.42 -39.00 39.06
C PRO A 439 5.19 -40.42 38.55
N ALA A 440 5.62 -40.70 37.32
CA ALA A 440 5.62 -42.04 36.73
C ALA A 440 6.73 -42.94 37.30
#